data_AF-A0A8T3S4S0-F1
#
_entry.id   AF-A0A8T3S4S0-F1
#
_cell.length_a   1.000
_cell.length_b   1.000
_cell.length_c   1.000
_cell.angle_alpha   90.00
_cell.angle_beta   90.00
_cell.angle_gamma   90.00
#
_symmetry.space_group_name_H-M   'P 1'
#
loop_
_entity.id
_entity.type
_entity.pdbx_description
1 polymer ?
#
loop_
_entity_poly.entity_id
_entity_poly.type
_entity_poly.pdbx_seq_one_letter_code
_entity_poly.pdbx_strand_id
1 'polypeptide(L)'
;MARGTTRTPHGLDERLPLTRFVLDGRLPLDNNAAERQQRPIALGRKNWLFVASEDGGTWAADLLTVFQTCRLQHLDAIEYLTRTMPALIAGDVDPMTITPMAYAQTSRAG
;
A
#
# COMPACT_ATOMS: atom_id res chain seq x y z
N MET A 1 -12.70 16.93 -41.48
CA MET A 1 -13.40 16.20 -40.39
C MET A 1 -12.50 16.23 -39.15
N ALA A 2 -12.71 17.19 -38.25
CA ALA A 2 -11.91 17.36 -37.04
C ALA A 2 -12.56 16.56 -35.90
N ARG A 3 -11.80 15.65 -35.28
CA ARG A 3 -12.20 14.99 -34.03
C ARG A 3 -12.15 16.04 -32.92
N GLY A 4 -13.33 16.41 -32.41
CA GLY A 4 -13.46 17.29 -31.26
C GLY A 4 -12.85 16.63 -30.03
N THR A 5 -11.74 17.18 -29.56
CA THR A 5 -11.20 16.90 -28.24
C THR A 5 -12.15 17.51 -27.22
N THR A 6 -13.09 16.72 -26.69
CA THR A 6 -13.89 17.13 -25.53
C THR A 6 -12.95 17.27 -24.35
N ARG A 7 -12.54 18.50 -24.06
CA ARG A 7 -11.92 18.87 -22.78
C ARG A 7 -12.97 18.67 -21.70
N THR A 8 -12.92 17.57 -20.98
CA THR A 8 -13.79 17.33 -19.81
C THR A 8 -13.57 18.48 -18.81
N PRO A 9 -14.62 19.22 -18.41
CA PRO A 9 -14.48 20.24 -17.39
C PRO A 9 -14.07 19.56 -16.08
N HIS A 10 -12.88 19.88 -15.59
CA HIS A 10 -12.42 19.46 -14.27
C HIS A 10 -13.43 20.00 -13.24
N GLY A 11 -14.05 19.11 -12.48
CA GLY A 11 -15.02 19.44 -11.42
C GLY A 11 -16.15 18.42 -11.23
N LEU A 12 -16.52 17.63 -12.25
CA LEU A 12 -17.72 16.77 -12.19
C LEU A 12 -17.41 15.28 -11.95
N ASP A 13 -16.37 14.73 -12.56
CA ASP A 13 -15.97 13.32 -12.38
C ASP A 13 -15.38 13.04 -10.99
N GLU A 14 -14.73 14.03 -10.38
CA GLU A 14 -14.11 13.92 -9.05
C GLU A 14 -15.13 13.90 -7.90
N ARG A 15 -16.42 14.15 -8.17
CA ARG A 15 -17.49 14.00 -7.18
C ARG A 15 -17.84 12.53 -6.93
N LEU A 16 -17.61 11.64 -7.89
CA LEU A 16 -17.97 10.22 -7.77
C LEU A 16 -17.24 9.50 -6.62
N PRO A 17 -15.91 9.62 -6.46
CA PRO A 17 -15.21 9.05 -5.31
C PRO A 17 -15.66 9.67 -3.99
N LEU A 18 -15.90 10.99 -3.97
CA LEU A 18 -16.23 11.75 -2.76
C LEU A 18 -17.67 11.52 -2.28
N THR A 19 -18.56 10.99 -3.11
CA THR A 19 -19.98 10.77 -2.78
C THR A 19 -20.34 9.29 -2.64
N ARG A 20 -19.38 8.38 -2.74
CA ARG A 20 -19.61 6.93 -2.68
C ARG A 20 -20.29 6.46 -1.38
N PHE A 21 -20.03 7.14 -0.27
CA PHE A 21 -20.67 6.86 1.02
C PHE A 21 -22.21 7.05 0.98
N VAL A 22 -22.72 7.87 0.05
CA VAL A 22 -24.17 8.07 -0.15
C VAL A 22 -24.81 6.80 -0.71
N LEU A 23 -24.05 6.01 -1.47
CA LEU A 23 -24.52 4.78 -2.11
C LEU A 23 -24.23 3.52 -1.29
N ASP A 24 -23.24 3.55 -0.40
CA ASP A 24 -22.86 2.44 0.48
C ASP A 24 -22.60 2.92 1.91
N GLY A 25 -23.56 2.68 2.80
CA GLY A 25 -23.49 3.07 4.22
C GLY A 25 -22.45 2.33 5.05
N ARG A 26 -21.75 1.33 4.48
CA ARG A 26 -20.60 0.70 5.13
C ARG A 26 -19.34 1.55 5.02
N LEU A 27 -19.31 2.51 4.09
CA LEU A 27 -18.19 3.42 3.91
C LEU A 27 -18.32 4.60 4.88
N PRO A 28 -17.24 4.97 5.59
CA PRO A 28 -17.24 6.19 6.40
C PRO A 28 -17.39 7.43 5.52
N LEU A 29 -18.01 8.48 6.08
CA LEU A 29 -18.20 9.78 5.43
C LEU A 29 -16.86 10.48 5.17
N ASP A 30 -15.87 10.25 6.03
CA ASP A 30 -14.54 10.83 5.98
C ASP A 30 -13.47 9.80 5.60
N ASN A 31 -12.33 10.28 5.09
CA ASN A 31 -11.21 9.41 4.75
C ASN A 31 -10.23 9.21 5.92
N ASN A 32 -10.46 9.78 7.12
CA ASN A 32 -9.42 10.00 8.14
C ASN A 32 -8.54 8.78 8.43
N ALA A 33 -9.10 7.57 8.37
CA ALA A 33 -8.33 6.33 8.49
C ALA A 33 -7.20 6.22 7.44
N ALA A 34 -7.50 6.46 6.16
CA ALA A 34 -6.55 6.45 5.06
C ALA A 34 -5.50 7.57 5.21
N GLU A 35 -5.92 8.82 5.47
CA GLU A 35 -5.01 9.94 5.73
C GLU A 35 -4.04 9.66 6.90
N ARG A 36 -4.56 9.10 8.01
CA ARG A 36 -3.73 8.69 9.15
C ARG A 36 -2.70 7.64 8.76
N GLN A 37 -3.01 6.72 7.86
CA GLN A 37 -2.06 5.73 7.38
C GLN A 37 -0.99 6.33 6.45
N GLN A 38 -1.30 7.41 5.71
CA GLN A 38 -0.32 8.10 4.87
C GLN A 38 0.58 9.09 5.64
N ARG A 39 0.13 9.56 6.81
CA ARG A 39 0.87 10.55 7.62
C ARG A 39 2.34 10.16 7.93
N PRO A 40 2.67 8.90 8.30
CA PRO A 40 4.06 8.48 8.52
C PRO A 40 4.94 8.62 7.27
N ILE A 41 4.39 8.38 6.07
CA ILE A 41 5.10 8.53 4.79
C ILE A 41 5.39 10.02 4.54
N ALA A 42 4.39 10.88 4.73
CA ALA A 42 4.54 12.33 4.55
C ALA A 42 5.58 12.93 5.51
N LEU A 43 5.63 12.45 6.76
CA LEU A 43 6.63 12.83 7.75
C LEU A 43 8.02 12.26 7.42
N GLY A 44 8.08 10.98 7.03
CA GLY A 44 9.32 10.26 6.71
C GLY A 44 10.05 10.81 5.48
N ARG A 45 9.31 11.36 4.49
CA ARG A 45 9.89 11.95 3.27
C ARG A 45 10.93 13.05 3.54
N LYS A 46 10.86 13.75 4.67
CA LYS A 46 11.88 14.75 5.05
C LYS A 46 13.18 14.13 5.58
N ASN A 47 13.14 12.85 5.98
CA ASN A 47 14.25 12.12 6.61
C ASN A 47 14.86 11.04 5.70
N TRP A 48 14.25 10.74 4.55
CA TRP A 48 14.75 9.74 3.61
C TRP A 48 15.76 10.35 2.63
N LEU A 49 17.01 10.47 3.09
CA LEU A 49 18.12 11.09 2.33
C LEU A 49 18.44 10.40 0.99
N PHE A 50 18.02 9.14 0.79
CA PHE A 50 18.31 8.34 -0.40
C PHE A 50 17.10 8.09 -1.30
N VAL A 51 15.91 8.58 -0.92
CA VAL A 51 14.68 8.53 -1.75
C VAL A 51 14.61 9.77 -2.64
N ALA A 52 15.75 10.13 -3.25
CA ALA A 52 15.87 11.26 -4.16
C ALA A 52 15.96 10.83 -5.64
N SER A 53 16.21 9.55 -5.90
CA SER A 53 16.14 8.95 -7.24
C SER A 53 14.81 8.22 -7.44
N GLU A 54 14.40 8.06 -8.70
CA GLU A 54 13.20 7.32 -9.09
C GLU A 54 13.28 5.84 -8.64
N ASP A 55 14.44 5.21 -8.81
CA ASP A 55 14.71 3.85 -8.33
C ASP A 55 14.62 3.75 -6.81
N GLY A 56 15.19 4.73 -6.09
CA GLY A 56 15.13 4.78 -4.62
C GLY A 56 13.70 4.98 -4.10
N GLY A 57 12.89 5.77 -4.83
CA GLY A 57 11.46 5.94 -4.55
C GLY A 57 10.66 4.67 -4.76
N THR A 58 10.92 3.96 -5.86
CA THR A 58 10.26 2.69 -6.17
C THR A 58 10.57 1.64 -5.10
N TRP A 59 11.85 1.46 -4.77
CA TRP A 59 12.26 0.52 -3.73
C TRP A 59 11.66 0.86 -2.35
N ALA A 60 11.65 2.14 -1.98
CA ALA A 60 11.05 2.56 -0.73
C ALA A 60 9.53 2.31 -0.70
N ALA A 61 8.83 2.53 -1.82
CA ALA A 61 7.40 2.28 -1.94
C ALA A 61 7.08 0.78 -1.76
N ASP A 62 7.87 -0.11 -2.36
CA ASP A 62 7.71 -1.56 -2.21
C ASP A 62 7.91 -2.00 -0.76
N LEU A 63 8.99 -1.54 -0.12
CA LEU A 63 9.31 -1.88 1.27
C LEU A 63 8.23 -1.37 2.24
N LEU A 64 7.77 -0.12 2.06
CA LEU A 64 6.69 0.45 2.87
C LEU A 64 5.37 -0.29 2.68
N THR A 65 5.09 -0.76 1.47
CA THR A 65 3.91 -1.58 1.17
C THR A 65 3.96 -2.90 1.94
N VAL A 66 5.10 -3.58 1.95
CA VAL A 66 5.29 -4.82 2.74
C VAL A 66 5.11 -4.55 4.23
N PHE A 67 5.77 -3.53 4.78
CA PHE A 67 5.66 -3.16 6.20
C PHE A 67 4.23 -2.82 6.60
N GLN A 68 3.54 -2.05 5.78
CA GLN A 68 2.15 -1.69 6.06
C GLN A 68 1.24 -2.92 6.02
N THR A 69 1.48 -3.85 5.09
CA THR A 69 0.74 -5.11 5.03
C THR A 69 1.00 -5.98 6.26
N CYS A 70 2.25 -6.11 6.71
CA CYS A 70 2.58 -6.80 7.98
C CYS A 70 1.83 -6.18 9.16
N ARG A 71 1.85 -4.85 9.26
CA ARG A 71 1.17 -4.11 10.32
C ARG A 71 -0.35 -4.31 10.29
N LEU A 72 -0.97 -4.34 9.11
CA LEU A 72 -2.40 -4.64 8.94
C LEU A 72 -2.76 -6.07 9.39
N GLN A 73 -1.81 -7.00 9.29
CA GLN A 73 -1.96 -8.38 9.75
C GLN A 73 -1.52 -8.61 11.20
N HIS A 74 -1.12 -7.55 11.92
CA HIS A 74 -0.57 -7.61 13.28
C HIS A 74 0.72 -8.45 13.39
N LEU A 75 1.56 -8.43 12.36
CA LEU A 75 2.86 -9.10 12.34
C LEU A 75 4.00 -8.11 12.68
N ASP A 76 5.04 -8.62 13.35
CA ASP A 76 6.33 -7.93 13.39
C ASP A 76 7.01 -8.03 12.02
N ALA A 77 7.24 -6.88 11.38
CA ALA A 77 7.75 -6.85 10.01
C ALA A 77 9.20 -7.32 9.90
N ILE A 78 10.02 -7.09 10.95
CA ILE A 78 11.42 -7.49 10.96
C ILE A 78 11.53 -9.00 11.14
N GLU A 79 10.76 -9.59 12.04
CA GLU A 79 10.67 -11.04 12.22
C GLU A 79 10.20 -11.71 10.92
N TYR A 80 9.12 -11.20 10.31
CA TYR A 80 8.60 -11.71 9.04
C TYR A 80 9.67 -11.72 7.94
N LEU A 81 10.37 -10.61 7.73
CA LEU A 81 11.44 -10.54 6.72
C LEU A 81 12.60 -11.48 7.07
N THR A 82 13.02 -11.52 8.34
CA THR A 82 14.12 -12.38 8.78
C THR A 82 13.84 -13.86 8.51
N ARG A 83 12.58 -14.28 8.60
CA ARG A 83 12.16 -15.67 8.38
C ARG A 83 11.90 -16.00 6.91
N THR A 84 11.39 -15.06 6.11
CA THR A 84 10.99 -15.33 4.72
C THR A 84 12.07 -14.97 3.69
N MET A 85 12.86 -13.93 3.92
CA MET A 85 13.89 -13.47 2.97
C MET A 85 14.95 -14.54 2.63
N PRO A 86 15.47 -15.35 3.58
CA PRO A 86 16.47 -16.36 3.23
C PRO A 86 15.93 -17.38 2.22
N ALA A 87 14.69 -17.84 2.42
CA ALA A 87 14.05 -18.81 1.52
C ALA A 87 13.74 -18.20 0.15
N LEU A 88 13.28 -16.94 0.13
CA LEU A 88 13.02 -16.21 -1.12
C LEU A 88 14.29 -16.03 -1.94
N ILE A 89 15.40 -15.67 -1.29
CA ILE A 89 16.71 -15.47 -1.95
C ILE A 89 17.26 -16.80 -2.49
N ALA A 90 17.08 -17.90 -1.75
CA ALA A 90 17.49 -19.22 -2.20
C ALA A 90 16.67 -19.71 -3.40
N GLY A 91 15.47 -19.17 -3.63
CA GLY A 91 14.56 -19.59 -4.70
C GLY A 91 13.81 -20.89 -4.38
N ASP A 92 13.86 -21.34 -3.13
CA ASP A 92 13.28 -22.61 -2.69
C ASP A 92 11.78 -22.53 -2.39
N VAL A 93 11.18 -21.35 -2.54
CA VAL A 93 9.79 -21.07 -2.16
C VAL A 93 9.08 -20.26 -3.23
N ASP A 94 7.79 -20.58 -3.44
CA ASP A 94 6.90 -19.75 -4.24
C ASP A 94 6.60 -18.43 -3.49
N PRO A 95 6.93 -17.25 -4.06
CA PRO A 95 6.70 -15.96 -3.43
C PRO A 95 5.26 -15.74 -2.95
N MET A 96 4.27 -16.33 -3.63
CA MET A 96 2.87 -16.17 -3.25
C MET A 96 2.52 -16.84 -1.91
N THR A 97 3.26 -17.89 -1.54
CA THR A 97 3.05 -18.66 -0.30
C THR A 97 3.62 -17.98 0.94
N ILE A 98 4.56 -17.05 0.75
CA ILE A 98 5.27 -16.37 1.84
C ILE A 98 4.87 -14.91 2.00
N THR A 99 3.86 -14.42 1.26
CA THR A 99 3.35 -13.05 1.43
C THR A 99 2.94 -12.79 2.90
N PRO A 100 2.93 -11.53 3.39
CA PRO A 100 2.59 -11.26 4.78
C PRO A 100 1.21 -11.81 5.19
N MET A 101 0.25 -11.81 4.25
CA MET A 101 -1.07 -12.38 4.48
C MET A 101 -1.05 -13.90 4.60
N ALA A 102 -0.36 -14.59 3.70
CA ALA A 102 -0.21 -16.05 3.75
C ALA A 102 0.56 -16.49 5.01
N TYR A 103 1.64 -15.78 5.33
CA TYR A 103 2.41 -16.00 6.55
C TYR A 103 1.55 -15.85 7.81
N ALA A 104 0.72 -14.79 7.89
CA ALA A 104 -0.20 -14.57 9.01
C ALA A 104 -1.26 -15.68 9.14
N GLN A 105 -1.71 -16.27 8.03
CA GLN A 105 -2.68 -17.37 8.05
C GLN A 105 -2.04 -18.64 8.60
N THR A 106 -0.83 -18.97 8.14
CA THR A 106 -0.07 -20.14 8.64
C THR A 106 0.26 -20.00 10.12
N SER A 107 0.67 -18.82 10.58
CA SER A 107 1.00 -18.58 11.98
C SER A 107 -0.19 -18.63 12.93
N ARG A 108 -1.42 -18.44 12.42
CA ARG A 108 -2.67 -18.53 13.21
C ARG A 108 -3.25 -19.93 13.26
N ALA A 109 -2.80 -20.82 12.37
CA ALA A 109 -3.30 -22.19 12.24
C ALA A 109 -2.55 -23.21 13.11
N GLY A 110 -1.41 -22.84 13.69
CA GLY A 110 -0.64 -23.64 14.66
C GLY A 110 -0.74 -23.07 16.06
#